data_AF-B1V7W8-F1
#
_entry.id   AF-B1V7W8-F1
#
_cell.length_a   1.000
_cell.length_b   1.000
_cell.length_c   1.000
_cell.angle_alpha   90.00
_cell.angle_beta   90.00
_cell.angle_gamma   90.00
#
_symmetry.space_group_name_H-M   'P 1'
#
loop_
_entity.id
_entity.type
_entity.pdbx_description
1 polymer ?
#
loop_
_entity_poly.entity_id
_entity_poly.type
_entity_poly.pdbx_seq_one_letter_code
_entity_poly.pdbx_strand_id
1 'polypeptide(L)'
;MDATPDRIKAKGASIKSIKDTWLDTSSDNPYNSFLLTVMSGLSQLERDLISQRTKEGLKSAKARGRNGGRPSKRNDKADTVGLLYREGYKIVDIVKQTGLSRATVYRVLNDLKLK
;
A
#
# COMPACT_ATOMS: atom_id res chain seq x y z
N MET A 1 8.91 -15.74 5.17
CA MET A 1 9.54 -16.98 4.69
C MET A 1 9.57 -16.90 3.19
N ASP A 2 10.58 -16.23 2.62
CA ASP A 2 10.90 -16.35 1.20
C ASP A 2 12.32 -15.82 0.98
N ALA A 3 13.30 -16.60 1.43
CA ALA A 3 14.70 -16.31 1.21
C ALA A 3 14.97 -16.53 -0.28
N THR A 4 15.27 -15.43 -0.98
CA THR A 4 15.64 -15.37 -2.40
C THR A 4 16.58 -16.49 -2.90
N PRO A 5 17.55 -17.00 -2.12
CA PRO A 5 18.42 -18.10 -2.55
C PRO A 5 17.71 -19.43 -2.79
N ASP A 6 16.78 -19.81 -1.91
CA ASP A 6 16.09 -21.11 -1.99
C ASP A 6 15.21 -21.17 -3.24
N ARG A 7 14.61 -20.03 -3.61
CA ARG A 7 13.82 -19.90 -4.84
C ARG A 7 14.67 -20.03 -6.11
N ILE A 8 15.93 -19.56 -6.05
CA ILE A 8 16.85 -19.65 -7.18
C ILE A 8 17.31 -21.10 -7.37
N LYS A 9 17.67 -21.76 -6.26
CA LYS A 9 17.99 -23.21 -6.26
C LYS A 9 16.79 -24.06 -6.70
N ALA A 10 15.58 -23.76 -6.24
CA ALA A 10 14.36 -24.47 -6.64
C ALA A 10 14.07 -24.37 -8.15
N LYS A 11 14.59 -23.34 -8.82
CA LYS A 11 14.53 -23.17 -10.28
C LYS A 11 15.71 -23.80 -11.03
N GLY A 12 16.60 -24.52 -10.34
CA GLY A 12 17.81 -25.11 -10.92
C GLY A 12 18.87 -24.08 -11.33
N ALA A 13 18.82 -22.86 -10.78
CA ALA A 13 19.75 -21.79 -11.08
C ALA A 13 20.72 -21.53 -9.90
N SER A 14 21.84 -20.86 -10.19
CA SER A 14 22.84 -20.45 -9.21
C SER A 14 23.31 -19.02 -9.44
N ILE A 15 23.60 -18.30 -8.37
CA ILE A 15 24.28 -17.00 -8.38
C ILE A 15 25.78 -17.20 -8.14
N LYS A 16 26.60 -16.49 -8.92
CA LYS A 16 28.03 -16.31 -8.68
C LYS A 16 28.40 -14.85 -8.92
N SER A 17 28.99 -14.19 -7.93
CA SER A 17 29.59 -12.86 -8.14
C SER A 17 30.98 -13.00 -8.76
N ILE A 18 31.28 -12.11 -9.71
CA ILE A 18 32.60 -12.03 -10.35
C ILE A 18 33.61 -11.35 -9.41
N LYS A 19 33.14 -10.43 -8.57
CA LYS A 19 33.98 -9.66 -7.63
C LYS A 19 34.01 -10.27 -6.23
N ASP A 20 32.87 -10.80 -5.78
CA ASP A 20 32.69 -11.29 -4.43
C ASP A 20 32.76 -12.82 -4.41
N THR A 21 33.96 -13.36 -4.21
CA THR A 21 34.19 -14.81 -4.25
C THR A 21 33.35 -15.60 -3.24
N TRP A 22 32.93 -14.95 -2.14
CA TRP A 22 32.06 -15.55 -1.13
C TRP A 22 30.62 -15.75 -1.60
N LEU A 23 30.17 -14.99 -2.61
CA LEU A 23 28.83 -15.09 -3.20
C LEU A 23 28.87 -16.03 -4.41
N ASP A 24 29.23 -17.28 -4.17
CA ASP A 24 29.16 -18.36 -5.15
C ASP A 24 28.29 -19.50 -4.61
N THR A 25 27.11 -19.64 -5.20
CA THR A 25 26.12 -20.69 -4.88
C THR A 25 26.15 -21.86 -5.86
N SER A 26 27.07 -21.83 -6.84
CA SER A 26 27.34 -22.95 -7.76
C SER A 26 28.31 -23.98 -7.17
N SER A 27 29.08 -23.58 -6.15
CA SER A 27 29.97 -24.46 -5.40
C SER A 27 29.30 -24.95 -4.12
N ASP A 28 29.54 -26.21 -3.75
CA ASP A 28 29.06 -26.81 -2.50
C ASP A 28 30.00 -26.45 -1.34
N ASN A 29 30.01 -25.17 -0.95
CA ASN A 29 30.82 -24.65 0.16
C ASN A 29 29.90 -24.24 1.33
N PRO A 30 30.02 -24.90 2.50
CA PRO A 30 29.23 -24.57 3.70
C PRO A 30 29.39 -23.12 4.17
N TYR A 31 30.58 -22.51 4.00
CA TYR A 31 30.83 -21.12 4.40
C TYR A 31 30.03 -20.12 3.56
N ASN A 32 29.89 -20.35 2.26
CA ASN A 32 29.11 -19.50 1.36
C ASN A 32 27.62 -19.55 1.75
N SER A 33 27.11 -20.74 2.09
CA SER A 33 25.72 -20.94 2.53
C SER A 33 25.44 -20.24 3.87
N PHE A 34 26.38 -20.33 4.83
CA PHE A 34 26.27 -19.61 6.09
C PHE A 34 26.21 -18.08 5.88
N LEU A 35 27.16 -17.53 5.12
CA LEU A 35 27.22 -16.08 4.89
C LEU A 35 25.97 -15.57 4.14
N LEU A 36 25.48 -16.33 3.17
CA LEU A 36 24.24 -16.02 2.46
C LEU A 36 23.02 -15.99 3.40
N THR A 37 22.98 -16.89 4.38
CA THR A 37 21.93 -16.93 5.42
C THR A 37 22.00 -15.71 6.31
N VAL A 38 23.21 -15.34 6.79
CA VAL A 38 23.43 -14.12 7.59
C VAL A 38 22.99 -12.87 6.82
N MET A 39 23.40 -12.75 5.55
CA MET A 39 23.04 -11.61 4.69
C MET A 39 21.54 -11.55 4.40
N SER A 40 20.88 -12.70 4.27
CA SER A 40 19.42 -12.79 4.13
C SER A 40 18.72 -12.29 5.41
N GLY A 41 19.22 -12.69 6.58
CA GLY A 41 18.74 -12.21 7.87
C GLY A 41 18.92 -10.69 8.04
N LEU A 42 20.10 -10.16 7.70
CA LEU A 42 20.38 -8.74 7.72
C LEU A 42 19.45 -7.95 6.78
N SER A 43 19.26 -8.45 5.56
CA SER A 43 18.36 -7.84 4.57
C SER A 43 16.91 -7.79 5.07
N GLN A 44 16.47 -8.80 5.83
CA GLN A 44 15.14 -8.81 6.44
C GLN A 44 15.04 -7.78 7.58
N LEU A 45 16.05 -7.73 8.45
CA LEU A 45 16.14 -6.75 9.54
C LEU A 45 16.05 -5.31 9.00
N GLU A 46 16.80 -4.99 7.94
CA GLU A 46 16.76 -3.66 7.31
C GLU A 46 15.37 -3.30 6.78
N ARG A 47 14.69 -4.24 6.10
CA ARG A 47 13.31 -4.03 5.62
C ARG A 47 12.35 -3.75 6.78
N ASP A 48 12.49 -4.50 7.87
CA ASP A 48 11.64 -4.35 9.05
C ASP A 48 11.87 -3.00 9.72
N LEU A 49 13.13 -2.56 9.85
CA LEU A 49 13.48 -1.24 10.38
C LEU A 49 12.92 -0.09 9.52
N ILE A 50 12.99 -0.19 8.20
CA ILE A 50 12.40 0.80 7.27
C ILE A 50 10.87 0.85 7.44
N SER A 51 10.22 -0.32 7.55
CA SER A 51 8.78 -0.42 7.78
C SER A 51 8.39 0.22 9.12
N GLN A 52 9.13 -0.06 10.19
CA GLN A 52 8.91 0.52 11.51
C GLN A 52 8.98 2.05 11.48
N ARG A 53 10.05 2.62 10.93
CA ARG A 53 10.21 4.08 10.80
C ARG A 53 9.06 4.73 10.01
N THR A 54 8.62 4.07 8.93
CA THR A 54 7.49 4.56 8.12
C THR A 54 6.19 4.58 8.93
N LYS A 55 5.92 3.53 9.71
CA LYS A 55 4.73 3.45 10.58
C LYS A 55 4.76 4.52 11.67
N GLU A 56 5.92 4.75 12.28
CA GLU A 56 6.11 5.82 13.26
C GLU A 56 5.87 7.21 12.65
N GLY A 57 6.42 7.46 11.46
CA GLY A 57 6.18 8.69 10.70
C GLY A 57 4.70 8.91 10.39
N LEU A 58 3.99 7.87 9.95
CA LEU A 58 2.54 7.92 9.69
C LEU A 58 1.75 8.20 10.97
N LYS A 59 2.10 7.57 12.09
CA LYS A 59 1.47 7.82 13.40
C LYS A 59 1.65 9.27 13.84
N SER A 60 2.86 9.80 13.71
CA SER A 60 3.16 11.22 14.01
C SER A 60 2.40 12.18 13.09
N ALA A 61 2.35 11.89 11.78
CA ALA A 61 1.57 12.68 10.83
C ALA A 61 0.07 12.70 11.16
N LYS A 62 -0.48 11.54 11.54
CA LYS A 62 -1.88 11.41 11.96
C LYS A 62 -2.18 12.19 13.24
N ALA A 63 -1.27 12.17 14.21
CA ALA A 63 -1.40 12.99 15.43
C ALA A 63 -1.41 14.50 15.13
N ARG A 64 -0.73 14.94 14.05
CA ARG A 64 -0.78 16.32 13.53
C ARG A 64 -1.99 16.60 12.63
N GLY A 65 -2.98 15.71 12.57
CA GLY A 65 -4.21 15.89 11.79
C GLY A 65 -4.12 15.47 10.32
N ARG A 66 -3.00 14.90 9.84
CA ARG A 66 -2.94 14.36 8.46
C ARG A 66 -3.59 12.97 8.43
N ASN A 67 -4.77 12.88 7.81
CA ASN A 67 -5.51 11.61 7.72
C ASN A 67 -4.95 10.62 6.68
N GLY A 68 -4.16 11.08 5.71
CA GLY A 68 -3.62 10.24 4.64
C GLY A 68 -4.70 9.71 3.69
N GLY A 69 -4.36 8.70 2.88
CA GLY A 69 -5.30 8.05 1.95
C GLY A 69 -5.62 8.88 0.70
N ARG A 70 -6.48 8.33 -0.17
CA ARG A 70 -6.95 9.00 -1.40
C ARG A 70 -7.89 10.15 -1.05
N PRO A 71 -7.65 11.38 -1.52
CA PRO A 71 -8.58 12.49 -1.35
C PRO A 71 -9.98 12.13 -1.86
N SER A 72 -11.00 12.44 -1.07
CA SER A 72 -12.38 12.09 -1.39
C SER A 72 -13.02 13.18 -2.25
N LYS A 73 -13.35 12.85 -3.51
CA LYS A 73 -14.19 13.70 -4.39
C LYS A 73 -15.59 13.98 -3.82
N ARG A 74 -15.98 13.26 -2.77
CA ARG A 74 -17.26 13.40 -2.06
C ARG A 74 -17.39 14.78 -1.41
N ASN A 75 -16.32 15.24 -0.75
CA ASN A 75 -16.39 16.41 0.11
C ASN A 75 -16.65 17.69 -0.71
N ASP A 76 -16.06 17.79 -1.90
CA ASP A 76 -16.15 18.99 -2.74
C ASP A 76 -17.55 19.19 -3.35
N LYS A 77 -18.39 18.14 -3.40
CA LYS A 77 -19.71 18.18 -4.05
C LYS A 77 -20.85 17.76 -3.12
N ALA A 78 -20.56 17.57 -1.82
CA ALA A 78 -21.55 17.11 -0.85
C ALA A 78 -22.69 18.12 -0.71
N ASP A 79 -22.37 19.41 -0.64
CA ASP A 79 -23.36 20.49 -0.51
C ASP A 79 -24.25 20.58 -1.75
N THR A 80 -23.68 20.46 -2.95
CA THR A 80 -24.43 20.43 -4.21
C THR A 80 -25.39 19.23 -4.26
N VAL A 81 -24.95 18.05 -3.83
CA VAL A 81 -25.81 16.86 -3.74
C VAL A 81 -26.98 17.10 -2.78
N GLY A 82 -26.70 17.66 -1.60
CA GLY A 82 -27.73 17.97 -0.60
C GLY A 82 -28.75 19.00 -1.08
N LEU A 83 -28.28 20.06 -1.75
CA LEU A 83 -29.13 21.09 -2.36
C LEU A 83 -30.08 20.50 -3.39
N LEU A 84 -29.54 19.81 -4.41
CA LEU A 84 -30.34 19.23 -5.49
C LEU A 84 -31.37 18.21 -4.97
N TYR A 85 -31.02 17.45 -3.92
CA TYR A 85 -31.95 16.51 -3.31
C TYR A 85 -33.11 17.23 -2.60
N ARG A 86 -32.84 18.31 -1.85
CA ARG A 86 -33.89 19.11 -1.20
C ARG A 86 -34.80 19.82 -2.21
N GLU A 87 -34.26 20.20 -3.37
CA GLU A 87 -35.03 20.75 -4.50
C GLU A 87 -35.87 19.68 -5.23
N GLY A 88 -35.77 18.40 -4.86
CA GLY A 88 -36.60 17.32 -5.38
C GLY A 88 -36.07 16.66 -6.66
N TYR A 89 -34.81 16.89 -7.05
CA TYR A 89 -34.22 16.24 -8.21
C TYR A 89 -34.09 14.72 -8.02
N LYS A 90 -34.28 13.95 -9.10
CA LYS A 90 -34.07 12.50 -9.08
C LYS A 90 -32.59 12.18 -8.92
N ILE A 91 -32.28 11.10 -8.20
CA ILE A 91 -30.90 10.63 -7.96
C ILE A 91 -30.09 10.46 -9.26
N VAL A 92 -30.75 10.06 -10.35
CA VAL A 92 -30.10 9.89 -11.66
C VAL A 92 -29.57 11.21 -12.22
N ASP A 93 -30.32 12.30 -12.02
CA ASP A 93 -29.94 13.63 -12.53
C ASP A 93 -28.86 14.24 -11.65
N ILE A 94 -28.93 14.03 -10.33
CA ILE A 94 -27.88 14.40 -9.38
C ILE A 94 -26.55 13.72 -9.74
N VAL A 95 -26.58 12.43 -10.10
CA VAL A 95 -25.38 11.69 -10.55
C VAL A 95 -24.79 12.30 -11.82
N LYS A 96 -25.62 12.64 -12.80
CA LYS A 96 -25.16 13.25 -14.06
C LYS A 96 -24.53 14.63 -13.82
N GLN A 97 -25.17 15.47 -13.01
CA GLN A 97 -24.67 16.83 -12.75
C GLN A 97 -23.41 16.85 -11.87
N THR A 98 -23.35 15.98 -10.86
CA THR A 98 -22.22 15.95 -9.93
C THR A 98 -21.06 15.08 -10.42
N GLY A 99 -21.29 14.18 -11.38
CA GLY A 99 -20.31 13.21 -11.87
C GLY A 99 -19.90 12.18 -10.79
N LEU A 100 -20.65 12.09 -9.69
CA LEU A 100 -20.43 11.11 -8.63
C LEU A 100 -21.18 9.82 -8.95
N SER A 101 -20.64 8.67 -8.54
CA SER A 101 -21.38 7.41 -8.67
C SER A 101 -22.64 7.40 -7.82
N ARG A 102 -23.68 6.64 -8.22
CA ARG A 102 -24.92 6.46 -7.44
C ARG A 102 -24.65 6.09 -5.98
N ALA A 103 -23.70 5.17 -5.75
CA ALA A 103 -23.29 4.78 -4.40
C ALA A 103 -22.72 5.94 -3.58
N THR A 104 -21.92 6.81 -4.21
CA THR A 104 -21.36 7.99 -3.54
C THR A 104 -22.46 9.01 -3.21
N VAL A 105 -23.41 9.23 -4.12
CA VAL A 105 -24.56 10.13 -3.88
C VAL A 105 -25.39 9.63 -2.70
N TYR A 106 -25.76 8.34 -2.66
CA TYR A 106 -26.52 7.80 -1.52
C TYR A 106 -25.77 7.91 -0.19
N ARG A 107 -24.46 7.64 -0.20
CA ARG A 107 -23.64 7.79 1.01
C ARG A 107 -23.61 9.23 1.50
N VAL A 108 -23.51 10.22 0.60
CA VAL A 108 -23.59 11.65 0.95
C VAL A 108 -24.94 11.98 1.58
N LEU A 109 -26.05 11.52 0.98
CA LEU A 109 -27.39 11.80 1.51
C LEU A 109 -27.60 11.20 2.91
N ASN A 110 -27.08 10.00 3.14
CA ASN A 110 -27.09 9.35 4.45
C ASN A 110 -26.22 10.09 5.47
N ASP A 111 -25.02 10.53 5.07
CA ASP A 111 -24.14 11.37 5.93
C ASP A 111 -24.82 12.71 6.30
N LEU A 112 -25.61 13.28 5.37
CA LEU A 112 -26.40 14.50 5.57
C LEU A 112 -27.76 14.27 6.27
N LYS A 113 -28.12 13.01 6.58
CA LYS A 113 -29.42 12.62 7.16
C LYS A 113 -30.64 13.08 6.34
N LEU A 114 -30.48 13.19 5.02
CA LEU A 114 -31.58 13.53 4.10
C LEU A 114 -32.33 12.28 3.60
N LYS A 115 -31.75 11.10 3.85
CA LYS A 115 -32.30 9.78 3.61
C LYS A 115 -31.64 8.80 4.56
#